data_AF-A0AAD7MQ25-F1
#
_entry.id   AF-A0AAD7MQ25-F1
#
_cell.length_a   1.000
_cell.length_b   1.000
_cell.length_c   1.000
_cell.angle_alpha   90.00
_cell.angle_beta   90.00
_cell.angle_gamma   90.00
#
_symmetry.space_group_name_H-M   'P 1'
#
loop_
_entity.id
_entity.type
_entity.pdbx_description
1 polymer ?
#
loop_
_entity_poly.entity_id
_entity_poly.type
_entity_poly.pdbx_seq_one_letter_code
_entity_poly.pdbx_strand_id
1 'polypeptide(L)'
;MGQNISPDKAGLLSTVLESILYGFSVLMFIGVLWTLLRGRRWAEVNRSMTTVACLLFILSTIHLGVDINRLNSGFIRFRDTYPGGPAAWFANPSDPSFVFKNAVYSFQTVLGDGVVIYRCYMVWRTPWIIVIPCIMWLGVATTTAGSVYSCTLPSTLNNDIYARQLGKWITSFYSMTVSCNLTATALLSYRLWTINRNANTSRVSRSLTIPALLVVIDAGALYSLTILAALICFALESNGQYVVLDMVTPMISITFYMVILRVGVAENMRFTHRSRPRLPMVRSDISRSDVSDRLTSMEVRIQAEKATDTMRRGGDKAEEAVQSGTY
;
A
#
# COMPACT_ATOMS: atom_id res chain seq x y z
N MET A 1 -5.70 -20.26 31.97
CA MET A 1 -5.15 -19.00 32.55
C MET A 1 -3.76 -18.81 31.97
N GLY A 2 -3.66 -18.15 30.82
CA GLY A 2 -2.39 -17.96 30.11
C GLY A 2 -1.48 -17.04 30.92
N GLN A 3 -0.19 -17.37 30.99
CA GLN A 3 0.81 -16.52 31.64
C GLN A 3 0.75 -15.10 31.05
N ASN A 4 0.23 -14.15 31.82
CA ASN A 4 0.25 -12.75 31.43
C ASN A 4 1.71 -12.30 31.36
N ILE A 5 2.13 -11.87 30.16
CA ILE A 5 3.46 -11.29 29.94
C ILE A 5 3.58 -10.10 30.88
N SER A 6 4.67 -10.02 31.65
CA SER A 6 4.88 -8.91 32.55
C SER A 6 5.02 -7.59 31.76
N PRO A 7 4.50 -6.45 32.25
CA PRO A 7 4.43 -5.19 31.48
C PRO A 7 5.78 -4.70 30.94
N ASP A 8 6.85 -4.96 31.69
CA ASP A 8 8.24 -4.69 31.31
C ASP A 8 8.68 -5.54 30.10
N LYS A 9 8.40 -6.84 30.10
CA LYS A 9 8.68 -7.73 28.96
C LYS A 9 7.83 -7.37 27.75
N ALA A 10 6.57 -7.00 27.97
CA ALA A 10 5.67 -6.56 26.92
C ALA A 10 6.20 -5.29 26.23
N GLY A 11 6.64 -4.29 27.00
CA GLY A 11 7.22 -3.05 26.45
C GLY A 11 8.52 -3.26 25.67
N LEU A 12 9.38 -4.19 26.10
CA LEU A 12 10.59 -4.54 25.35
C LEU A 12 10.25 -5.22 24.03
N LEU A 13 9.36 -6.23 24.07
CA LEU A 13 8.93 -6.96 22.89
C LEU A 13 8.21 -6.04 21.89
N SER A 14 7.35 -5.15 22.39
CA SER A 14 6.62 -4.18 21.56
C SER A 14 7.56 -3.28 20.79
N THR A 15 8.52 -2.67 21.47
CA THR A 15 9.46 -1.74 20.85
C THR A 15 10.37 -2.44 19.82
N VAL A 16 10.77 -3.69 20.06
CA VAL A 16 11.56 -4.47 19.09
C VAL A 16 10.74 -4.74 17.82
N LEU A 17 9.50 -5.20 17.97
CA LEU A 17 8.61 -5.48 16.83
C LEU A 17 8.26 -4.19 16.08
N GLU A 18 7.98 -3.11 16.80
CA GLU A 18 7.75 -1.78 16.24
C GLU A 18 8.97 -1.31 15.44
N SER A 19 10.19 -1.46 15.97
CA SER A 19 11.43 -1.07 15.29
C SER A 19 11.62 -1.79 13.96
N ILE A 20 11.30 -3.10 13.90
CA ILE A 20 11.37 -3.89 12.66
C ILE A 20 10.36 -3.38 11.64
N LEU A 21 9.11 -3.18 12.04
CA LEU A 21 8.05 -2.67 11.17
C LEU A 21 8.34 -1.23 10.72
N TYR A 22 8.88 -0.39 11.61
CA TYR A 22 9.32 0.95 11.29
C TYR A 22 10.44 0.94 10.23
N GLY A 23 11.42 0.04 10.35
CA GLY A 23 12.44 -0.15 9.31
C GLY A 23 11.84 -0.45 7.94
N PHE A 24 10.85 -1.34 7.87
CA PHE A 24 10.11 -1.60 6.64
C PHE A 24 9.33 -0.37 6.13
N SER A 25 8.70 0.36 7.04
CA SER A 25 8.00 1.63 6.76
C SER A 25 8.95 2.66 6.14
N VAL A 26 10.19 2.79 6.64
CA VAL A 26 11.22 3.68 6.07
C VAL A 26 11.57 3.29 4.63
N LEU A 27 11.81 2.00 4.37
CA LEU A 27 12.11 1.51 3.02
C LEU A 27 10.96 1.81 2.04
N MET A 28 9.72 1.61 2.48
CA MET A 28 8.55 1.94 1.67
C MET A 28 8.38 3.44 1.46
N PHE A 29 8.67 4.27 2.47
CA PHE A 29 8.65 5.73 2.35
C PHE A 29 9.66 6.22 1.31
N ILE A 30 10.88 5.68 1.32
CA ILE A 30 11.89 5.96 0.27
C ILE A 30 11.36 5.55 -1.10
N GLY A 31 10.72 4.38 -1.21
CA GLY A 31 10.08 3.94 -2.45
C GLY A 31 8.97 4.88 -2.92
N VAL A 32 8.15 5.40 -2.00
CA VAL A 32 7.09 6.37 -2.30
C VAL A 32 7.69 7.66 -2.82
N LEU A 33 8.69 8.22 -2.14
CA LEU A 33 9.38 9.43 -2.59
C LEU A 33 10.02 9.22 -3.97
N TRP A 34 10.71 8.10 -4.17
CA TRP A 34 11.32 7.75 -5.45
C TRP A 34 10.26 7.67 -6.56
N THR A 35 9.13 7.02 -6.32
CA THR A 35 8.06 6.85 -7.31
C THR A 35 7.36 8.18 -7.64
N LEU A 36 7.18 9.06 -6.65
CA LEU A 36 6.55 10.37 -6.82
C LEU A 36 7.48 11.38 -7.50
N LEU A 37 8.79 11.31 -7.25
CA LEU A 37 9.78 12.25 -7.79
C LEU A 37 10.32 11.83 -9.16
N ARG A 38 10.33 10.53 -9.48
CA ARG A 38 10.90 10.02 -10.73
C ARG A 38 9.93 10.28 -11.90
N GLY A 39 10.28 11.24 -12.75
CA GLY A 39 9.63 11.48 -14.04
C GLY A 39 8.54 12.56 -14.05
N ARG A 40 8.35 13.29 -12.94
CA ARG A 40 7.45 14.46 -12.89
C ARG A 40 8.24 15.74 -12.63
N ARG A 41 7.88 16.82 -13.32
CA ARG A 41 8.24 18.16 -12.83
C ARG A 41 7.54 18.34 -11.48
N TRP A 42 8.23 18.92 -10.50
CA TRP A 42 7.72 19.15 -9.14
C TRP A 42 6.32 19.81 -9.06
N ALA A 43 5.89 20.50 -10.12
CA ALA A 43 4.56 21.08 -10.25
C ALA A 43 3.42 20.06 -10.49
N GLU A 44 3.71 18.87 -11.01
CA GLU A 44 2.73 17.80 -11.31
C GLU A 44 2.65 16.72 -10.21
N VAL A 45 3.47 16.87 -9.16
CA VAL A 45 3.43 16.00 -7.98
C VAL A 45 2.21 16.39 -7.15
N ASN A 46 1.39 15.41 -6.77
CA ASN A 46 0.23 15.65 -5.91
C ASN A 46 0.71 16.02 -4.50
N ARG A 47 0.88 17.33 -4.26
CA ARG A 47 1.42 17.90 -3.02
C ARG A 47 0.72 17.34 -1.78
N SER A 48 -0.60 17.15 -1.85
CA SER A 48 -1.37 16.59 -0.73
C SER A 48 -0.91 15.19 -0.31
N MET A 49 -0.63 14.30 -1.27
CA MET A 49 -0.19 12.93 -0.97
C MET A 49 1.23 12.88 -0.41
N THR A 50 2.13 13.71 -0.92
CA THR A 50 3.50 13.82 -0.40
C THR A 50 3.50 14.40 1.02
N THR A 51 2.73 15.46 1.27
CA THR A 51 2.61 16.06 2.61
C THR A 51 2.11 15.03 3.63
N VAL A 52 1.06 14.29 3.30
CA VAL A 52 0.54 13.24 4.19
C VAL A 52 1.57 12.13 4.42
N ALA A 53 2.28 11.68 3.38
CA ALA A 53 3.32 10.68 3.52
C ALA A 53 4.45 11.14 4.47
N CYS A 54 4.90 12.39 4.33
CA CYS A 54 5.89 12.97 5.24
C CYS A 54 5.36 13.10 6.67
N LEU A 55 4.09 13.50 6.85
CA LEU A 55 3.48 13.60 8.17
C LEU A 55 3.40 12.24 8.87
N LEU A 56 2.95 11.20 8.17
CA LEU A 56 2.89 9.83 8.72
C LEU A 56 4.28 9.29 9.06
N PHE A 57 5.29 9.59 8.24
CA PHE A 57 6.67 9.25 8.53
C PHE A 57 7.16 9.93 9.81
N ILE A 58 7.00 11.26 9.92
CA ILE A 58 7.42 12.04 11.09
C ILE A 58 6.72 11.54 12.36
N LEU A 59 5.40 11.32 12.30
CA LEU A 59 4.64 10.80 13.45
C LEU A 59 5.11 9.41 13.88
N SER A 60 5.40 8.52 12.92
CA SER A 60 5.95 7.19 13.23
C SER A 60 7.33 7.29 13.86
N THR A 61 8.20 8.22 13.42
CA THR A 61 9.51 8.46 14.02
C THR A 61 9.39 9.00 15.44
N ILE A 62 8.47 9.94 15.68
CA ILE A 62 8.21 10.51 17.00
C ILE A 62 7.71 9.40 17.94
N HIS A 63 6.77 8.57 17.49
CA HIS A 63 6.23 7.48 18.29
C HIS A 63 7.32 6.51 18.76
N LEU A 64 8.13 6.00 17.82
CA LEU A 64 9.25 5.11 18.15
C LEU A 64 10.27 5.78 19.08
N GLY A 65 10.55 7.07 18.88
CA GLY A 65 11.44 7.83 19.76
C GLY A 65 10.92 7.94 21.19
N VAL A 66 9.60 8.11 21.37
CA VAL A 66 8.95 8.13 22.68
C VAL A 66 9.03 6.76 23.35
N ASP A 67 8.80 5.67 22.61
CA ASP A 67 8.88 4.32 23.16
C ASP A 67 10.31 3.95 23.60
N ILE A 68 11.33 4.31 22.80
CA ILE A 68 12.73 4.13 23.19
C ILE A 68 13.06 4.96 24.44
N ASN A 69 12.60 6.21 24.53
CA ASN A 69 12.83 7.05 25.71
C ASN A 69 12.14 6.47 26.96
N ARG A 70 10.94 5.90 26.80
CA ARG A 70 10.21 5.26 27.89
C ARG A 70 10.88 3.97 28.35
N LEU A 71 11.42 3.17 27.43
CA LEU A 71 12.26 2.01 27.76
C LEU A 71 13.50 2.42 28.55
N ASN A 72 14.24 3.42 28.07
CA ASN A 72 15.42 3.94 28.76
C ASN A 72 15.07 4.45 30.17
N SER A 73 13.96 5.18 30.29
CA SER A 73 13.51 5.68 31.60
C SER A 73 13.14 4.56 32.56
N GLY A 74 12.36 3.56 32.10
CA GLY A 74 11.91 2.45 32.93
C GLY A 74 13.01 1.46 33.33
N PHE A 75 13.91 1.11 32.39
CA PHE A 75 14.94 0.09 32.62
C PHE A 75 16.28 0.61 33.11
N ILE A 76 16.63 1.87 32.81
CA ILE A 76 17.93 2.45 33.15
C ILE A 76 17.78 3.51 34.24
N ARG A 77 16.91 4.51 34.02
CA ARG A 77 16.87 5.70 34.89
C ARG A 77 16.13 5.50 36.21
N PHE A 78 15.03 4.75 36.20
CA PHE A 78 14.14 4.56 37.35
C PHE A 78 14.06 3.12 37.85
N ARG A 79 15.00 2.27 37.42
CA ARG A 79 15.02 0.82 37.72
C ARG A 79 14.90 0.52 39.21
N ASP A 80 15.76 1.15 40.01
CA ASP A 80 15.86 0.90 41.45
C ASP A 80 15.20 2.00 42.30
N THR A 81 14.79 3.10 41.65
CA THR A 81 14.28 4.30 42.33
C THR A 81 12.76 4.40 42.31
N TYR A 82 12.08 3.72 41.37
CA TYR A 82 10.62 3.75 41.30
C TYR A 82 9.99 2.73 42.27
N PRO A 83 9.03 3.12 43.11
CA PRO A 83 8.35 2.20 44.01
C PRO A 83 7.59 1.14 43.21
N GLY A 84 7.95 -0.14 43.40
CA GLY A 84 7.41 -1.27 42.63
C GLY A 84 8.22 -1.64 41.38
N GLY A 85 9.35 -0.99 41.13
CA GLY A 85 10.30 -1.32 40.07
C GLY A 85 9.81 -1.02 38.64
N PRO A 86 10.51 -1.51 37.60
CA PRO A 86 10.20 -1.23 36.20
C PRO A 86 8.78 -1.67 35.79
N ALA A 87 8.29 -2.78 36.34
CA ALA A 87 6.95 -3.29 36.03
C ALA A 87 5.85 -2.30 36.48
N ALA A 88 6.00 -1.65 37.63
CA ALA A 88 5.07 -0.64 38.11
C ALA A 88 5.14 0.66 37.27
N TRP A 89 6.32 1.02 36.78
CA TRP A 89 6.51 2.15 35.85
C TRP A 89 5.75 1.95 34.54
N PHE A 90 5.88 0.78 33.91
CA PHE A 90 5.19 0.48 32.65
C PHE A 90 3.69 0.28 32.82
N ALA A 91 3.24 -0.14 34.00
CA ALA A 91 1.83 -0.33 34.33
C ALA A 91 1.07 0.98 34.60
N ASN A 92 1.74 2.13 34.76
CA ASN A 92 1.10 3.40 35.06
C ASN A 92 0.57 4.09 33.78
N PRO A 93 -0.76 4.18 33.57
CA PRO A 93 -1.35 4.80 32.39
C PRO A 93 -1.41 6.34 32.47
N SER A 94 -1.13 6.93 33.62
CA SER A 94 -1.15 8.39 33.80
C SER A 94 0.22 9.04 33.63
N ASP A 95 1.24 8.26 33.25
CA ASP A 95 2.56 8.80 32.95
C ASP A 95 2.49 9.75 31.74
N PRO A 96 3.05 10.98 31.82
CA PRO A 96 3.02 11.94 30.72
C PRO A 96 3.56 11.38 29.40
N SER A 97 4.56 10.48 29.44
CA SER A 97 5.11 9.85 28.24
C SER A 97 4.11 8.88 27.61
N PHE A 98 3.34 8.16 28.42
CA PHE A 98 2.28 7.27 27.93
C PHE A 98 1.10 8.06 27.35
N VAL A 99 0.72 9.17 27.97
CA VAL A 99 -0.32 10.06 27.43
C VAL A 99 0.14 10.66 26.09
N PHE A 100 1.37 11.18 26.04
CA PHE A 100 1.93 11.75 24.82
C PHE A 100 2.01 10.71 23.70
N LYS A 101 2.46 9.49 24.01
CA LYS A 101 2.46 8.37 23.06
C LYS A 101 1.07 8.11 22.48
N ASN A 102 0.07 7.95 23.35
CA ASN A 102 -1.31 7.72 22.91
C ASN A 102 -1.84 8.89 22.08
N ALA A 103 -1.46 10.13 22.39
CA ALA A 103 -1.84 11.28 21.58
C ALA A 103 -1.21 11.24 20.18
N VAL A 104 0.09 10.89 20.06
CA VAL A 104 0.75 10.74 18.75
C VAL A 104 0.08 9.63 17.94
N TYR A 105 -0.16 8.47 18.56
CA TYR A 105 -0.90 7.36 17.97
C TYR A 105 -2.29 7.80 17.47
N SER A 106 -3.03 8.52 18.32
CA SER A 106 -4.35 9.08 18.04
C SER A 106 -4.36 9.97 16.80
N PHE A 107 -3.42 10.91 16.72
CA PHE A 107 -3.28 11.77 15.55
C PHE A 107 -2.96 10.97 14.29
N GLN A 108 -2.09 9.97 14.41
CA GLN A 108 -1.72 9.11 13.29
C GLN A 108 -2.91 8.28 12.77
N THR A 109 -3.72 7.70 13.65
CA THR A 109 -4.96 6.99 13.28
C THR A 109 -5.96 7.92 12.59
N VAL A 110 -6.24 9.08 13.17
CA VAL A 110 -7.19 10.05 12.58
C VAL A 110 -6.73 10.52 11.20
N LEU A 111 -5.43 10.78 11.03
CA LEU A 111 -4.85 11.13 9.73
C LEU A 111 -4.94 9.96 8.74
N GLY A 112 -4.60 8.74 9.16
CA GLY A 112 -4.68 7.55 8.33
C GLY A 112 -6.09 7.31 7.78
N ASP A 113 -7.07 7.24 8.68
CA ASP A 113 -8.48 7.04 8.34
C ASP A 113 -9.01 8.17 7.44
N GLY A 114 -8.69 9.42 7.78
CA GLY A 114 -9.11 10.59 7.00
C GLY A 114 -8.62 10.55 5.56
N VAL A 115 -7.43 10.00 5.32
CA VAL A 115 -6.90 9.93 3.94
C VAL A 115 -7.55 8.82 3.14
N VAL A 116 -7.92 7.69 3.75
CA VAL A 116 -8.71 6.65 3.08
C VAL A 116 -10.06 7.22 2.64
N ILE A 117 -10.72 8.00 3.51
CA ILE A 117 -11.98 8.69 3.22
C ILE A 117 -11.80 9.72 2.09
N TYR A 118 -10.76 10.53 2.15
CA TYR A 118 -10.43 11.51 1.10
C TYR A 118 -10.22 10.82 -0.26
N ARG A 119 -9.53 9.68 -0.30
CA ARG A 119 -9.36 8.89 -1.53
C ARG A 119 -10.69 8.36 -2.04
N CYS A 120 -11.57 7.88 -1.16
CA CYS A 120 -12.92 7.49 -1.51
C CYS A 120 -13.68 8.67 -2.17
N TYR A 121 -13.53 9.89 -1.64
CA TYR A 121 -14.16 11.10 -2.19
C TYR A 121 -13.67 11.44 -3.58
N MET A 122 -12.36 11.40 -3.79
CA MET A 122 -11.78 11.67 -5.09
C MET A 122 -12.25 10.72 -6.19
N VAL A 123 -12.55 9.46 -5.85
CA VAL A 123 -12.97 8.42 -6.81
C VAL A 123 -14.49 8.44 -7.05
N TRP A 124 -15.29 8.68 -6.01
CA TRP A 124 -16.74 8.72 -6.15
C TRP A 124 -17.25 10.02 -6.78
N ARG A 125 -16.61 11.16 -6.50
CA ARG A 125 -17.06 12.51 -6.92
C ARG A 125 -18.49 12.87 -6.51
N THR A 126 -19.05 12.15 -5.54
CA THR A 126 -20.39 12.38 -4.99
C THR A 126 -20.28 12.45 -3.46
N PRO A 127 -20.69 13.56 -2.82
CA PRO A 127 -20.48 13.75 -1.38
C PRO A 127 -21.37 12.83 -0.52
N TRP A 128 -22.56 12.47 -1.00
CA TRP A 128 -23.57 11.71 -0.22
C TRP A 128 -23.10 10.34 0.30
N ILE A 129 -22.26 9.64 -0.48
CA ILE A 129 -21.80 8.28 -0.16
C ILE A 129 -20.76 8.29 0.98
N ILE A 130 -20.19 9.46 1.27
CA ILE A 130 -19.04 9.62 2.16
C ILE A 130 -19.46 10.22 3.50
N VAL A 131 -20.71 10.67 3.60
CA VAL A 131 -21.32 11.10 4.87
C VAL A 131 -21.19 10.01 5.93
N ILE A 132 -21.46 8.74 5.57
CA ILE A 132 -21.38 7.61 6.51
C ILE A 132 -19.95 7.45 7.08
N PRO A 133 -18.89 7.22 6.27
CA PRO A 133 -17.54 7.10 6.81
C PRO A 133 -17.03 8.39 7.47
N CYS A 134 -17.47 9.59 7.05
CA CYS A 134 -17.15 10.83 7.74
C CYS A 134 -17.76 10.91 9.14
N ILE A 135 -19.02 10.49 9.33
CA ILE A 135 -19.64 10.44 10.65
C ILE A 135 -18.90 9.44 11.56
N MET A 136 -18.55 8.27 11.02
CA MET A 136 -17.78 7.27 11.77
C MET A 136 -16.39 7.80 12.16
N TRP A 137 -15.72 8.52 11.26
CA TRP A 137 -14.43 9.16 11.52
C TRP A 137 -14.50 10.26 12.59
N LEU A 138 -15.56 11.06 12.61
CA LEU A 138 -15.82 11.98 13.73
C LEU A 138 -16.05 11.22 15.05
N GLY A 139 -16.73 10.06 14.98
CA GLY A 139 -16.85 9.13 16.09
C GLY A 139 -15.48 8.63 16.60
N VAL A 140 -14.56 8.28 15.70
CA VAL A 140 -13.18 7.93 16.06
C VAL A 140 -12.52 9.11 16.77
N ALA A 141 -12.51 10.30 16.15
CA ALA A 141 -11.87 11.49 16.74
C ALA A 141 -12.39 11.82 18.15
N THR A 142 -13.70 11.73 18.38
CA THR A 142 -14.32 11.99 19.70
C THR A 142 -13.98 10.92 20.73
N THR A 143 -14.06 9.63 20.36
CA THR A 143 -13.70 8.52 21.27
C THR A 143 -12.23 8.51 21.62
N THR A 144 -11.37 8.89 20.68
CA THR A 144 -9.93 9.07 20.88
C THR A 144 -9.63 10.23 21.83
N ALA A 145 -10.24 11.40 21.62
CA ALA A 145 -10.08 12.54 22.52
C ALA A 145 -10.57 12.22 23.94
N GLY A 146 -11.70 11.51 24.07
CA GLY A 146 -12.23 11.03 25.35
C GLY A 146 -11.31 10.03 26.04
N SER A 147 -10.65 9.15 25.30
CA SER A 147 -9.66 8.19 25.82
C SER A 147 -8.44 8.90 26.37
N VAL A 148 -7.83 9.81 25.59
CA VAL A 148 -6.64 10.58 26.00
C VAL A 148 -6.96 11.46 27.21
N TYR A 149 -8.09 12.15 27.20
CA TYR A 149 -8.55 12.93 28.34
C TYR A 149 -8.69 12.05 29.59
N SER A 150 -9.33 10.88 29.46
CA SER A 150 -9.49 9.95 30.58
C SER A 150 -8.15 9.45 31.14
N CYS A 151 -7.10 9.30 30.31
CA CYS A 151 -5.76 8.94 30.77
C CYS A 151 -5.07 10.06 31.59
N THR A 152 -5.43 11.32 31.36
CA THR A 152 -4.82 12.48 32.05
C THR A 152 -5.39 12.74 33.45
N LEU A 153 -6.54 12.14 33.80
CA LEU A 153 -7.10 12.31 35.13
C LEU A 153 -6.31 11.50 36.17
N PRO A 154 -6.00 12.09 37.35
CA PRO A 154 -5.30 11.39 38.40
C PRO A 154 -6.14 10.24 38.98
N SER A 155 -5.50 9.07 39.12
CA SER A 155 -6.05 7.83 39.68
C SER A 155 -6.46 7.90 41.17
N THR A 156 -6.43 9.09 41.79
CA THR A 156 -6.82 9.31 43.19
C THR A 156 -8.33 9.47 43.38
N LEU A 157 -9.10 9.65 42.31
CA LEU A 157 -10.56 9.65 42.35
C LEU A 157 -11.03 8.22 42.01
N ASN A 158 -11.78 7.55 42.90
CA ASN A 158 -12.52 6.28 42.70
C ASN A 158 -12.05 5.31 41.60
N ASN A 159 -10.85 4.73 41.75
CA ASN A 159 -10.17 3.83 40.79
C ASN A 159 -11.05 2.92 39.93
N ASP A 160 -12.10 2.30 40.50
CA ASP A 160 -12.93 1.33 39.79
C ASP A 160 -13.87 1.96 38.74
N ILE A 161 -14.38 3.17 38.99
CA ILE A 161 -15.26 3.88 38.03
C ILE A 161 -14.45 4.41 36.85
N TYR A 162 -13.27 4.97 37.13
CA TYR A 162 -12.37 5.51 36.09
C TYR A 162 -11.81 4.41 35.19
N ALA A 163 -11.39 3.28 35.76
CA ALA A 163 -10.92 2.14 34.99
C ALA A 163 -12.01 1.61 34.05
N ARG A 164 -13.26 1.49 34.53
CA ARG A 164 -14.41 1.10 33.69
C ARG A 164 -14.72 2.11 32.60
N GLN A 165 -14.62 3.40 32.89
CA GLN A 165 -14.89 4.46 31.91
C GLN A 165 -13.81 4.52 30.82
N LEU A 166 -12.55 4.41 31.21
CA LEU A 166 -11.41 4.31 30.28
C LEU A 166 -11.53 3.09 29.38
N GLY A 167 -11.90 1.93 29.93
CA GLY A 167 -12.12 0.72 29.14
C GLY A 167 -13.26 0.85 28.12
N LYS A 168 -14.35 1.54 28.47
CA LYS A 168 -15.45 1.84 27.54
C LYS A 168 -14.98 2.74 26.39
N TRP A 169 -14.20 3.77 26.68
CA TRP A 169 -13.65 4.66 25.65
C TRP A 169 -12.72 3.92 24.69
N ILE A 170 -11.80 3.09 25.20
CA ILE A 170 -10.86 2.31 24.39
C ILE A 170 -11.60 1.28 23.52
N THR A 171 -12.57 0.56 24.09
CA THR A 171 -13.38 -0.42 23.33
C THR A 171 -14.18 0.26 22.22
N SER A 172 -14.75 1.42 22.51
CA SER A 172 -15.49 2.23 21.52
C SER A 172 -14.57 2.75 20.42
N PHE A 173 -13.37 3.20 20.78
CA PHE A 173 -12.36 3.65 19.83
C PHE A 173 -11.95 2.54 18.85
N TYR A 174 -11.61 1.35 19.36
CA TYR A 174 -11.21 0.23 18.51
C TYR A 174 -12.34 -0.25 17.60
N SER A 175 -13.54 -0.44 18.15
CA SER A 175 -14.70 -0.89 17.36
C SER A 175 -15.09 0.12 16.29
N MET A 176 -15.08 1.42 16.60
CA MET A 176 -15.35 2.48 15.64
C MET A 176 -14.27 2.54 14.55
N THR A 177 -13.00 2.42 14.91
CA THR A 177 -11.87 2.43 13.96
C THR A 177 -11.94 1.25 12.99
N VAL A 178 -12.17 0.03 13.49
CA VAL A 178 -12.36 -1.16 12.64
C VAL A 178 -13.54 -0.96 11.70
N SER A 179 -14.68 -0.52 12.23
CA SER A 179 -15.90 -0.35 11.44
C SER A 179 -15.73 0.74 10.37
N CYS A 180 -15.08 1.85 10.72
CA CYS A 180 -14.77 2.96 9.82
C CYS A 180 -13.87 2.48 8.68
N ASN A 181 -12.78 1.79 9.00
CA ASN A 181 -11.82 1.32 8.02
C ASN A 181 -12.41 0.24 7.10
N LEU A 182 -13.18 -0.72 7.64
CA LEU A 182 -13.89 -1.72 6.84
C LEU A 182 -14.90 -1.06 5.89
N THR A 183 -15.68 -0.10 6.39
CA THR A 183 -16.67 0.63 5.57
C THR A 183 -15.99 1.43 4.47
N ALA A 184 -14.93 2.18 4.80
CA ALA A 184 -14.18 2.97 3.83
C ALA A 184 -13.49 2.09 2.78
N THR A 185 -12.89 0.97 3.19
CA THR A 185 -12.27 -0.01 2.30
C THR A 185 -13.31 -0.67 1.39
N ALA A 186 -14.47 -1.07 1.92
CA ALA A 186 -15.55 -1.67 1.15
C ALA A 186 -16.12 -0.70 0.10
N LEU A 187 -16.38 0.55 0.48
CA LEU A 187 -16.86 1.60 -0.43
C LEU A 187 -15.86 1.91 -1.55
N LEU A 188 -14.58 2.00 -1.21
CA LEU A 188 -13.51 2.24 -2.17
C LEU A 188 -13.39 1.05 -3.14
N SER A 189 -13.40 -0.18 -2.60
CA SER A 189 -13.29 -1.42 -3.38
C SER A 189 -14.47 -1.63 -4.32
N TYR A 190 -15.70 -1.42 -3.83
CA TYR A 190 -16.92 -1.52 -4.64
C TYR A 190 -16.90 -0.53 -5.80
N ARG A 191 -16.43 0.70 -5.56
CA ARG A 191 -16.32 1.71 -6.62
C ARG A 191 -15.29 1.36 -7.67
N LEU A 192 -14.11 0.93 -7.23
CA LEU A 192 -13.04 0.44 -8.11
C LEU A 192 -13.54 -0.71 -8.98
N TRP A 193 -14.28 -1.65 -8.39
CA TRP A 193 -14.91 -2.76 -9.11
C TRP A 193 -15.94 -2.28 -10.13
N THR A 194 -16.82 -1.34 -9.76
CA THR A 194 -17.83 -0.78 -10.66
C THR A 194 -17.21 -0.05 -11.84
N ILE A 195 -16.16 0.74 -11.61
CA ILE A 195 -15.39 1.41 -12.67
C ILE A 195 -14.77 0.38 -13.61
N ASN A 196 -14.18 -0.69 -13.08
CA ASN A 196 -13.60 -1.76 -13.88
C ASN A 196 -14.66 -2.52 -14.72
N ARG A 197 -15.84 -2.79 -14.13
CA ARG A 197 -16.94 -3.46 -14.82
C ARG A 197 -17.50 -2.60 -15.98
N ASN A 198 -17.61 -1.30 -15.77
CA ASN A 198 -18.11 -0.36 -16.77
C ASN A 198 -17.07 -0.03 -17.87
N ALA A 199 -15.77 -0.20 -17.60
CA ALA A 199 -14.68 -0.01 -18.58
C ALA A 199 -14.55 -1.15 -19.61
N ASN A 200 -15.67 -1.82 -19.95
CA ASN A 200 -15.76 -3.01 -20.81
C ASN A 200 -15.27 -2.80 -22.27
N THR A 201 -14.81 -1.59 -22.62
CA THR A 201 -14.35 -1.21 -23.96
C THR A 201 -12.83 -1.24 -24.14
N SER A 202 -12.01 -1.52 -23.12
CA SER A 202 -10.53 -1.54 -23.29
C SER A 202 -9.81 -2.57 -22.40
N ARG A 203 -9.25 -3.63 -23.01
CA ARG A 203 -8.44 -4.67 -22.31
C ARG A 203 -7.28 -4.08 -21.48
N VAL A 204 -6.71 -2.95 -21.91
CA VAL A 204 -5.61 -2.24 -21.22
C VAL A 204 -6.06 -1.61 -19.89
N SER A 205 -7.28 -1.07 -19.80
CA SER A 205 -7.80 -0.45 -18.57
C SER A 205 -8.12 -1.49 -17.48
N ARG A 206 -8.61 -2.67 -17.90
CA ARG A 206 -8.92 -3.79 -17.01
C ARG A 206 -7.67 -4.38 -16.35
N SER A 207 -6.57 -4.52 -17.10
CA SER A 207 -5.30 -5.07 -16.57
C SER A 207 -4.67 -4.22 -15.46
N LEU A 208 -4.84 -2.89 -15.51
CA LEU A 208 -4.23 -1.99 -14.53
C LEU A 208 -5.06 -1.80 -13.25
N THR A 209 -6.38 -1.95 -13.33
CA THR A 209 -7.33 -1.66 -12.23
C THR A 209 -7.52 -2.83 -11.27
N ILE A 210 -7.48 -4.08 -11.74
CA ILE A 210 -7.62 -5.27 -10.88
C ILE A 210 -6.51 -5.35 -9.82
N PRO A 211 -5.21 -5.22 -10.15
CA PRO A 211 -4.18 -5.30 -9.12
C PRO A 211 -4.18 -4.07 -8.20
N ALA A 212 -4.73 -2.93 -8.63
CA ALA A 212 -4.93 -1.78 -7.75
C ALA A 212 -6.04 -2.00 -6.72
N LEU A 213 -7.14 -2.65 -7.14
CA LEU A 213 -8.21 -3.08 -6.25
C LEU A 213 -7.68 -4.06 -5.19
N LEU A 214 -6.91 -5.06 -5.58
CA LEU A 214 -6.33 -6.04 -4.65
C LEU A 214 -5.42 -5.36 -3.62
N VAL A 215 -4.54 -4.46 -4.04
CA VAL A 215 -3.67 -3.73 -3.11
C VAL A 215 -4.46 -2.91 -2.08
N VAL A 216 -5.55 -2.27 -2.49
CA VAL A 216 -6.41 -1.51 -1.56
C VAL A 216 -7.10 -2.43 -0.56
N ILE A 217 -7.60 -3.58 -1.02
CA ILE A 217 -8.24 -4.58 -0.16
C ILE A 217 -7.21 -5.15 0.82
N ASP A 218 -6.02 -5.54 0.34
CA ASP A 218 -4.95 -6.11 1.16
C ASP A 218 -4.48 -5.10 2.21
N ALA A 219 -4.28 -3.84 1.84
CA ALA A 219 -3.90 -2.78 2.77
C ALA A 219 -4.98 -2.52 3.84
N GLY A 220 -6.26 -2.44 3.43
CA GLY A 220 -7.37 -2.25 4.35
C GLY A 220 -7.61 -3.44 5.28
N ALA A 221 -7.42 -4.66 4.77
CA ALA A 221 -7.51 -5.89 5.54
C ALA A 221 -6.37 -6.02 6.56
N LEU A 222 -5.13 -5.73 6.15
CA LEU A 222 -3.98 -5.72 7.06
C LEU A 222 -4.20 -4.76 8.22
N TYR A 223 -4.59 -3.52 7.94
CA TYR A 223 -4.85 -2.53 9.00
C TYR A 223 -6.02 -2.96 9.91
N SER A 224 -7.14 -3.40 9.33
CA SER A 224 -8.31 -3.85 10.11
C SER A 224 -7.98 -5.05 11.00
N LEU A 225 -7.19 -6.00 10.50
CA LEU A 225 -6.77 -7.18 11.25
C LEU A 225 -5.87 -6.81 12.44
N THR A 226 -4.96 -5.86 12.26
CA THR A 226 -4.10 -5.39 13.37
C THR A 226 -4.92 -4.71 14.46
N ILE A 227 -5.88 -3.83 14.12
CA ILE A 227 -6.75 -3.20 15.12
C ILE A 227 -7.66 -4.25 15.78
N LEU A 228 -8.20 -5.20 15.01
CA LEU A 228 -9.03 -6.27 15.56
C LEU A 228 -8.24 -7.15 16.55
N ALA A 229 -6.98 -7.47 16.23
CA ALA A 229 -6.10 -8.16 17.15
C ALA A 229 -5.87 -7.34 18.44
N ALA A 230 -5.68 -6.02 18.33
CA ALA A 230 -5.56 -5.14 19.50
C ALA A 230 -6.83 -5.15 20.36
N LEU A 231 -8.01 -5.11 19.73
CA LEU A 231 -9.31 -5.20 20.41
C LEU A 231 -9.50 -6.55 21.11
N ILE A 232 -9.11 -7.66 20.49
CA ILE A 232 -9.18 -9.00 21.10
C ILE A 232 -8.24 -9.07 22.31
N CYS A 233 -7.00 -8.60 22.16
CA CYS A 233 -6.05 -8.54 23.29
C CYS A 233 -6.57 -7.67 24.43
N PHE A 234 -7.24 -6.56 24.11
CA PHE A 234 -7.90 -5.69 25.09
C PHE A 234 -9.04 -6.41 25.82
N ALA A 235 -9.92 -7.08 25.07
CA ALA A 235 -11.07 -7.82 25.64
C ALA A 235 -10.65 -9.00 26.52
N LEU A 236 -9.49 -9.60 26.25
CA LEU A 236 -8.89 -10.66 27.07
C LEU A 236 -8.09 -10.12 28.27
N GLU A 237 -8.11 -8.80 28.51
CA GLU A 237 -7.35 -8.12 29.57
C GLU A 237 -5.85 -8.49 29.56
N SER A 238 -5.30 -8.74 28.37
CA SER A 238 -3.92 -9.16 28.20
C SER A 238 -3.00 -7.96 27.98
N ASN A 239 -1.81 -8.01 28.58
CA ASN A 239 -0.73 -7.04 28.31
C ASN A 239 -0.24 -7.07 26.85
N GLY A 240 -0.61 -8.11 26.08
CA GLY A 240 -0.40 -8.16 24.63
C GLY A 240 -1.05 -6.99 23.88
N GLN A 241 -2.05 -6.32 24.47
CA GLN A 241 -2.67 -5.13 23.87
C GLN A 241 -1.65 -4.03 23.56
N TYR A 242 -0.67 -3.81 24.44
CA TYR A 242 0.34 -2.76 24.28
C TYR A 242 1.30 -3.11 23.14
N VAL A 243 1.63 -4.39 23.01
CA VAL A 243 2.46 -4.92 21.92
C VAL A 243 1.79 -4.67 20.58
N VAL A 244 0.52 -5.04 20.46
CA VAL A 244 -0.20 -4.86 19.19
C VAL A 244 -0.41 -3.38 18.90
N LEU A 245 -0.72 -2.55 19.91
CA LEU A 245 -0.90 -1.10 19.74
C LEU A 245 0.37 -0.44 19.17
N ASP A 246 1.55 -0.75 19.71
CA ASP A 246 2.81 -0.18 19.20
C ASP A 246 3.09 -0.63 17.76
N MET A 247 2.67 -1.84 17.38
CA MET A 247 2.74 -2.31 15.99
C MET A 247 1.75 -1.60 15.04
N VAL A 248 0.62 -1.10 15.54
CA VAL A 248 -0.38 -0.42 14.70
C VAL A 248 0.20 0.84 14.07
N THR A 249 1.00 1.61 14.81
CA THR A 249 1.61 2.86 14.33
C THR A 249 2.34 2.66 13.00
N PRO A 250 3.43 1.85 12.91
CA PRO A 250 4.09 1.62 11.63
C PRO A 250 3.19 0.93 10.60
N MET A 251 2.22 0.11 11.00
CA MET A 251 1.26 -0.53 10.08
C MET A 251 0.36 0.48 9.35
N ILE A 252 -0.06 1.56 10.00
CA ILE A 252 -0.81 2.66 9.35
C ILE A 252 0.03 3.25 8.21
N SER A 253 1.30 3.55 8.48
CA SER A 253 2.22 4.09 7.47
C SER A 253 2.47 3.09 6.33
N ILE A 254 2.70 1.82 6.66
CA ILE A 254 2.93 0.74 5.68
C ILE A 254 1.74 0.61 4.72
N THR A 255 0.53 0.44 5.26
CA THR A 255 -0.69 0.27 4.45
C THR A 255 -0.95 1.50 3.59
N PHE A 256 -0.68 2.69 4.13
CA PHE A 256 -0.75 3.94 3.38
C PHE A 256 0.21 3.97 2.19
N TYR A 257 1.49 3.64 2.40
CA TYR A 257 2.52 3.63 1.36
C TYR A 257 2.26 2.56 0.29
N MET A 258 1.76 1.38 0.68
CA MET A 258 1.40 0.30 -0.25
C MET A 258 0.41 0.81 -1.33
N VAL A 259 -0.62 1.54 -0.92
CA VAL A 259 -1.60 2.12 -1.85
C VAL A 259 -0.97 3.23 -2.71
N ILE A 260 -0.11 4.10 -2.15
CA ILE A 260 0.56 5.15 -2.94
C ILE A 260 1.47 4.54 -4.00
N LEU A 261 2.33 3.59 -3.61
CA LEU A 261 3.26 2.93 -4.52
C LEU A 261 2.51 2.32 -5.69
N ARG A 262 1.37 1.67 -5.43
CA ARG A 262 0.56 1.09 -6.49
C ARG A 262 -0.01 2.15 -7.44
N VAL A 263 -0.56 3.24 -6.92
CA VAL A 263 -1.09 4.34 -7.74
C VAL A 263 0.03 4.98 -8.56
N GLY A 264 1.18 5.28 -7.93
CA GLY A 264 2.34 5.88 -8.59
C GLY A 264 2.92 5.00 -9.70
N VAL A 265 3.07 3.70 -9.47
CA VAL A 265 3.53 2.74 -10.49
C VAL A 265 2.53 2.65 -11.65
N ALA A 266 1.23 2.60 -11.36
CA ALA A 266 0.20 2.55 -12.40
C ALA A 266 0.18 3.82 -13.27
N GLU A 267 0.41 5.00 -12.67
CA GLU A 267 0.52 6.25 -13.40
C GLU A 267 1.80 6.31 -14.25
N ASN A 268 2.94 5.84 -13.74
CA ASN A 268 4.20 5.78 -14.48
C ASN A 268 4.13 4.82 -15.68
N MET A 269 3.42 3.70 -15.56
CA MET A 269 3.12 2.79 -16.67
C MET A 269 2.25 3.45 -17.75
N ARG A 270 1.27 4.27 -17.34
CA ARG A 270 0.44 5.03 -18.29
C ARG A 270 1.26 6.08 -19.04
N PHE A 271 2.18 6.75 -18.36
CA PHE A 271 3.07 7.74 -18.98
C PHE A 271 3.99 7.08 -20.01
N THR A 272 4.69 6.00 -19.65
CA THR A 272 5.57 5.27 -20.58
C THR A 272 4.83 4.72 -21.81
N HIS A 273 3.58 4.28 -21.66
CA HIS A 273 2.75 3.87 -22.81
C HIS A 273 2.34 5.05 -23.71
N ARG A 274 2.12 6.26 -23.16
CA ARG A 274 1.81 7.47 -23.94
C ARG A 274 3.04 8.03 -24.66
N SER A 275 4.21 7.90 -24.05
CA SER A 275 5.48 8.44 -24.58
C SER A 275 6.17 7.52 -25.59
N ARG A 276 5.66 6.31 -25.84
CA ARG A 276 6.09 5.52 -27.01
C ARG A 276 5.65 6.28 -28.27
N PRO A 277 6.56 6.65 -29.18
CA PRO A 277 6.15 7.13 -30.49
C PRO A 277 5.20 6.07 -31.06
N ARG A 278 3.99 6.48 -31.47
CA ARG A 278 3.25 5.66 -32.41
C ARG A 278 4.17 5.60 -33.62
N LEU A 279 4.92 4.51 -33.77
CA LEU A 279 5.54 4.20 -35.06
C LEU A 279 4.41 4.41 -36.07
N PRO A 280 4.59 5.26 -37.09
CA PRO A 280 3.58 5.36 -38.14
C PRO A 280 3.30 3.92 -38.51
N MET A 281 2.04 3.52 -38.34
CA MET A 281 1.59 2.25 -38.86
C MET A 281 1.88 2.41 -40.34
N VAL A 282 3.00 1.83 -40.80
CA VAL A 282 3.30 1.70 -42.21
C VAL A 282 2.19 0.79 -42.65
N ARG A 283 1.09 1.42 -43.02
CA ARG A 283 0.03 0.82 -43.80
C ARG A 283 0.77 0.50 -45.08
N SER A 284 1.32 -0.70 -45.12
CA SER A 284 1.76 -1.30 -46.36
C SER A 284 0.46 -1.49 -47.14
N ASP A 285 -0.05 -0.41 -47.72
CA ASP A 285 -0.95 -0.44 -48.86
C ASP A 285 -0.09 -1.00 -49.99
N ILE A 286 0.23 -2.28 -49.85
CA ILE A 286 0.71 -3.10 -50.93
C ILE A 286 -0.51 -3.17 -51.84
N SER A 287 -0.57 -2.26 -52.80
CA SER A 287 -1.55 -2.30 -53.86
C SER A 287 -1.50 -3.71 -54.45
N ARG A 288 -2.66 -4.33 -54.67
CA ARG A 288 -2.72 -5.67 -55.30
C ARG A 288 -1.96 -5.72 -56.64
N SER A 289 -1.79 -4.57 -57.30
CA SER A 289 -0.94 -4.43 -58.49
C SER A 289 0.55 -4.68 -58.20
N ASP A 290 1.08 -4.17 -57.10
CA ASP A 290 2.50 -4.29 -56.73
C ASP A 290 2.88 -5.73 -56.35
N VAL A 291 1.96 -6.49 -55.77
CA VAL A 291 2.16 -7.93 -55.52
C VAL A 291 2.05 -8.73 -56.80
N SER A 292 1.10 -8.39 -57.68
CA SER A 292 0.95 -9.05 -58.97
C SER A 292 2.21 -8.88 -59.82
N ASP A 293 2.72 -7.64 -59.96
CA ASP A 293 3.91 -7.36 -60.77
C ASP A 293 5.16 -8.04 -60.19
N ARG A 294 5.29 -8.09 -58.86
CA ARG A 294 6.41 -8.81 -58.22
C ARG A 294 6.31 -10.32 -58.43
N LEU A 295 5.12 -10.91 -58.34
CA LEU A 295 4.92 -12.33 -58.60
C LEU A 295 5.22 -12.68 -60.07
N THR A 296 4.73 -11.87 -61.02
CA THR A 296 5.01 -12.07 -62.45
C THR A 296 6.51 -11.92 -62.74
N SER A 297 7.19 -10.95 -62.12
CA SER A 297 8.64 -10.79 -62.28
C SER A 297 9.45 -11.98 -61.72
N MET A 298 8.98 -12.58 -60.62
CA MET A 298 9.59 -13.79 -60.04
C MET A 298 9.35 -15.01 -60.92
N GLU A 299 8.13 -15.20 -61.44
CA GLU A 299 7.81 -16.31 -62.35
C GLU A 299 8.65 -16.25 -63.63
N VAL A 300 8.84 -15.05 -64.21
CA VAL A 300 9.70 -14.86 -65.38
C VAL A 300 11.16 -15.20 -65.07
N ARG A 301 11.67 -14.81 -63.89
CA ARG A 301 13.04 -15.17 -63.47
C ARG A 301 13.21 -16.67 -63.28
N ILE A 302 12.25 -17.34 -62.64
CA ILE A 302 12.29 -18.79 -62.44
C ILE A 302 12.21 -19.55 -63.76
N GLN A 303 11.41 -19.07 -64.73
CA GLN A 303 11.37 -19.67 -66.06
C GLN A 303 12.67 -19.46 -66.83
N ALA A 304 13.27 -18.27 -66.75
CA ALA A 304 14.57 -18.00 -67.37
C ALA A 304 15.66 -18.92 -66.80
N GLU A 305 15.72 -19.06 -65.47
CA GLU A 305 16.70 -19.92 -64.79
C GLU A 305 16.52 -21.40 -65.16
N LYS A 306 15.27 -21.89 -65.19
CA LYS A 306 14.96 -23.26 -65.67
C LYS A 306 15.36 -23.47 -67.12
N ALA A 307 15.16 -22.49 -68.01
CA ALA A 307 15.56 -22.59 -69.40
C ALA A 307 17.10 -22.65 -69.54
N THR A 308 17.82 -21.83 -68.76
CA THR A 308 19.29 -21.87 -68.71
C THR A 308 19.82 -23.20 -68.20
N ASP A 309 19.23 -23.75 -67.14
CA ASP A 309 19.59 -25.07 -66.60
C ASP A 309 19.32 -26.21 -67.60
N THR A 310 18.21 -26.11 -68.35
CA THR A 310 17.88 -27.12 -69.37
C THR A 310 18.86 -27.07 -70.55
N MET A 311 19.27 -25.88 -70.99
CA MET A 311 20.31 -25.75 -72.02
C MET A 311 21.66 -26.28 -71.54
N ARG A 312 22.06 -25.95 -70.31
CA ARG A 312 23.31 -26.43 -69.72
C ARG A 312 23.33 -27.96 -69.63
N ARG A 313 22.24 -28.57 -69.16
CA ARG A 313 22.10 -30.03 -69.07
C ARG A 313 22.01 -30.72 -70.43
N GLY A 314 21.52 -30.02 -71.46
CA GLY A 314 21.57 -30.47 -72.85
C GLY A 314 22.98 -30.43 -73.46
N GLY A 315 23.74 -29.39 -73.13
CA GLY A 315 25.17 -29.26 -73.49
C GLY A 315 26.01 -30.36 -72.86
N ASP A 316 25.85 -30.59 -71.55
CA ASP A 316 26.58 -31.63 -70.82
C ASP A 316 26.30 -33.04 -71.39
N LYS A 317 25.07 -33.32 -71.81
CA LYS A 317 24.70 -34.58 -72.48
C LYS A 317 25.26 -34.72 -73.90
N ALA A 318 25.38 -33.61 -74.63
CA ALA A 318 26.00 -33.60 -75.95
C ALA A 318 27.52 -33.83 -75.83
N GLU A 319 28.17 -33.25 -74.83
CA GLU A 319 29.59 -33.52 -74.52
C GLU A 319 29.81 -34.97 -74.04
N GLU A 320 28.93 -35.53 -73.20
CA GLU A 320 28.99 -36.95 -72.81
C GLU A 320 28.77 -37.91 -74.00
N ALA A 321 27.87 -37.58 -74.94
CA ALA A 321 27.66 -38.37 -76.16
C ALA A 321 28.89 -38.34 -77.08
N VAL A 322 29.59 -37.20 -77.15
CA VAL A 322 30.85 -37.08 -77.93
C VAL A 322 32.01 -37.81 -77.25
N GLN A 323 32.07 -37.85 -75.91
CA GLN A 323 33.11 -38.57 -75.16
C GLN A 323 32.87 -40.09 -75.05
N SER A 324 31.62 -40.57 -75.13
CA SER A 324 31.27 -41.99 -74.98
C SER A 324 31.31 -42.82 -76.27
N GLY A 325 31.65 -42.22 -77.42
CA GLY A 325 31.99 -42.96 -78.64
C GLY A 325 30.90 -43.91 -79.15
N THR A 326 29.64 -43.50 -79.08
CA THR A 326 28.52 -44.21 -79.74
C THR A 326 28.06 -43.42 -80.96
N TYR A 327 28.54 -43.83 -82.14
CA TYR A 327 27.87 -43.57 -83.41
C TYR A 327 26.75 -44.59 -83.61
#